data_AF-A0AAV1T9E0-F1
#
_entry.id   AF-A0AAV1T9E0-F1
#
_cell.length_a   1.000
_cell.length_b   1.000
_cell.length_c   1.000
_cell.angle_alpha   90.00
_cell.angle_beta   90.00
_cell.angle_gamma   90.00
#
_symmetry.space_group_name_H-M   'P 1'
#
loop_
_entity.id
_entity.type
_entity.pdbx_description
1 polymer ?
#
loop_
_entity_poly.entity_id
_entity_poly.type
_entity_poly.pdbx_seq_one_letter_code
_entity_poly.pdbx_strand_id
1 'polypeptide(L)'
;MATAYPVEVDVLMVWVSFRHIISKHKHGNNKRFLFSPHATDTEILLSSVDVPTPQESGDAVIDVVAHRFPFCLVWSPIPVLTWFVPFIGHLGIADSKGIIFDFAGPYTIGRNDFAFGAPTRYLQCQVAPENVTEWDEAIAAGGRMYEKRMHNLCCDNCHSHVAACLERTAYAGRKRYNMVYLCFWMFIRGKYVGVAGFIKTWLPFVIVVASFVICGVLTA
;
A
#
# COMPACT_ATOMS: atom_id res chain seq x y z
N MET A 1 36.79 11.20 5.23
CA MET A 1 36.41 11.22 3.80
C MET A 1 35.18 10.37 3.63
N ALA A 2 34.01 11.00 3.53
CA ALA A 2 32.74 10.34 3.26
C ALA A 2 32.62 10.10 1.74
N THR A 3 32.50 8.85 1.33
CA THR A 3 32.25 8.50 -0.08
C THR A 3 30.74 8.56 -0.34
N ALA A 4 30.33 9.49 -1.19
CA ALA A 4 28.98 9.61 -1.69
C ALA A 4 28.66 8.42 -2.61
N TYR A 5 27.56 7.74 -2.35
CA TYR A 5 26.98 6.76 -3.27
C TYR A 5 26.19 7.51 -4.35
N PRO A 6 26.37 7.22 -5.64
CA PRO A 6 25.68 7.94 -6.71
C PRO A 6 24.21 7.50 -6.82
N VAL A 7 23.33 8.49 -7.01
CA VAL A 7 21.86 8.44 -6.98
C VAL A 7 21.25 7.78 -8.26
N GLU A 8 22.03 7.00 -9.00
CA GLU A 8 21.66 6.55 -10.36
C GLU A 8 21.21 5.08 -10.44
N VAL A 9 21.28 4.34 -9.33
CA VAL A 9 21.03 2.88 -9.30
C VAL A 9 19.58 2.48 -8.96
N ASP A 10 18.74 3.40 -8.47
CA ASP A 10 17.40 3.05 -7.98
C ASP A 10 16.34 2.90 -9.07
N VAL A 11 16.47 3.60 -10.20
CA VAL A 11 15.47 3.52 -11.30
C VAL A 11 15.59 2.18 -12.05
N LEU A 12 16.80 1.64 -12.18
CA LEU A 12 17.05 0.39 -12.90
C LEU A 12 16.56 -0.84 -12.12
N MET A 13 16.68 -0.84 -10.78
CA MET A 13 16.17 -1.92 -9.94
C MET A 13 14.63 -2.05 -9.96
N VAL A 14 13.93 -0.94 -10.14
CA VAL A 14 12.47 -0.93 -10.33
C VAL A 14 12.09 -1.67 -11.62
N TRP A 15 12.83 -1.46 -12.72
CA TRP A 15 12.55 -2.14 -14.00
C TRP A 15 12.88 -3.63 -14.00
N VAL A 16 14.01 -4.04 -13.40
CA VAL A 16 14.42 -5.46 -13.36
C VAL A 16 13.47 -6.31 -12.52
N SER A 17 12.93 -5.77 -11.42
CA SER A 17 11.92 -6.46 -10.60
C SER A 17 10.59 -6.69 -11.33
N PHE A 18 10.23 -5.86 -12.32
CA PHE A 18 8.95 -5.97 -13.03
C PHE A 18 8.93 -7.16 -14.03
N ARG A 19 10.06 -7.50 -14.66
CA ARG A 19 10.13 -8.63 -15.60
C ARG A 19 9.95 -10.00 -14.93
N HIS A 20 10.39 -10.14 -13.68
CA HIS A 20 10.34 -11.42 -12.98
C HIS A 20 8.94 -11.79 -12.47
N ILE A 21 8.07 -10.80 -12.24
CA ILE A 21 6.72 -10.98 -11.69
C ILE A 21 5.73 -11.46 -12.78
N ILE A 22 5.88 -11.03 -14.03
CA ILE A 22 4.97 -11.43 -15.13
C ILE A 22 5.21 -12.89 -15.57
N SER A 23 6.41 -13.44 -15.34
CA SER A 23 6.77 -14.79 -15.82
C SER A 23 6.12 -15.93 -15.03
N LYS A 24 5.76 -15.73 -13.75
CA LYS A 24 5.30 -16.82 -12.88
C LYS A 24 3.81 -17.18 -12.99
N HIS A 25 3.01 -16.48 -13.80
CA HIS A 25 1.55 -16.65 -13.78
C HIS A 25 0.97 -17.52 -14.91
N LYS A 26 1.79 -18.30 -15.63
CA LYS A 26 1.33 -19.01 -16.84
C LYS A 26 1.33 -20.54 -16.82
N HIS A 27 1.63 -21.26 -15.72
CA HIS A 27 1.61 -22.74 -15.73
C HIS A 27 0.98 -23.38 -14.49
N GLY A 28 0.06 -24.32 -14.75
CA GLY A 28 -0.54 -25.26 -13.79
C GLY A 28 -2.05 -25.02 -13.64
N ASN A 29 -2.97 -25.97 -13.82
CA ASN A 29 -2.83 -27.41 -13.79
C ASN A 29 -4.09 -28.04 -14.42
N ASN A 30 -3.93 -29.02 -15.31
CA ASN A 30 -5.04 -29.78 -15.89
C ASN A 30 -4.84 -31.25 -15.52
N LYS A 31 -5.61 -31.77 -14.56
CA LYS A 31 -5.75 -33.23 -14.36
C LYS A 31 -7.17 -33.57 -13.91
N ARG A 32 -7.82 -34.35 -14.77
CA ARG A 32 -9.06 -35.09 -14.56
C ARG A 32 -8.69 -36.48 -14.06
N PHE A 33 -9.30 -36.98 -12.99
CA PHE A 33 -9.39 -38.41 -12.70
C PHE A 33 -10.73 -38.75 -12.05
N LEU A 34 -11.19 -39.97 -12.34
CA LEU A 34 -12.56 -40.48 -12.26
C LEU A 34 -12.75 -41.47 -11.09
N PHE A 35 -13.99 -41.49 -10.58
CA PHE A 35 -14.77 -42.56 -9.90
C PHE A 35 -14.37 -43.18 -8.52
N SER A 36 -15.41 -43.25 -7.67
CA SER A 36 -15.64 -43.88 -6.34
C SER A 36 -15.92 -45.41 -6.47
N PRO A 37 -16.28 -46.25 -5.43
CA PRO A 37 -16.42 -46.06 -3.97
C PRO A 37 -15.88 -47.22 -3.07
N HIS A 38 -15.68 -46.98 -1.76
CA HIS A 38 -16.02 -47.96 -0.68
C HIS A 38 -15.99 -47.27 0.70
N ALA A 39 -17.11 -47.30 1.41
CA ALA A 39 -17.25 -46.80 2.78
C ALA A 39 -16.82 -47.86 3.81
N THR A 40 -16.12 -47.43 4.86
CA THR A 40 -15.87 -48.21 6.09
C THR A 40 -15.82 -47.26 7.30
N ASP A 41 -16.80 -47.43 8.19
CA ASP A 41 -16.87 -47.28 9.66
C ASP A 41 -16.00 -46.24 10.41
N THR A 42 -15.57 -45.19 9.72
CA THR A 42 -14.81 -44.06 10.30
C THR A 42 -15.61 -42.76 10.28
N GLU A 43 -16.84 -42.77 9.72
CA GLU A 43 -17.66 -41.56 9.49
C GLU A 43 -18.40 -41.03 10.72
N ILE A 44 -18.43 -41.75 11.85
CA ILE A 44 -19.19 -41.30 13.03
C ILE A 44 -18.34 -40.41 13.97
N LEU A 45 -17.01 -40.35 13.79
CA LEU A 45 -16.11 -39.56 14.64
C LEU A 45 -15.49 -38.33 13.95
N LEU A 46 -15.86 -38.07 12.69
CA LEU A 46 -15.43 -36.91 11.88
C LEU A 46 -16.50 -35.81 11.78
N SER A 47 -17.62 -35.92 12.51
CA SER A 47 -18.75 -34.98 12.40
C SER A 47 -18.65 -33.73 13.29
N SER A 48 -17.49 -33.43 13.88
CA SER A 48 -17.34 -32.22 14.71
C SER A 48 -16.00 -31.51 14.56
N VAL A 49 -15.28 -31.75 13.47
CA VAL A 49 -14.20 -30.85 13.07
C VAL A 49 -14.77 -30.00 11.94
N ASP A 50 -15.22 -28.80 12.29
CA ASP A 50 -15.42 -27.73 11.32
C ASP A 50 -14.06 -27.46 10.69
N VAL A 51 -13.75 -28.18 9.60
CA VAL A 51 -12.65 -27.84 8.72
C VAL A 51 -13.01 -26.47 8.16
N PRO A 52 -12.28 -25.40 8.50
CA PRO A 52 -12.54 -24.12 7.88
C PRO A 52 -12.31 -24.33 6.39
N THR A 53 -13.38 -24.22 5.60
CA THR A 53 -13.26 -24.04 4.16
C THR A 53 -12.16 -23.01 3.93
N PRO A 54 -11.17 -23.27 3.05
CA PRO A 54 -10.22 -22.25 2.66
C PRO A 54 -11.04 -21.05 2.20
N GLN A 55 -11.14 -20.03 3.03
CA GLN A 55 -11.56 -18.75 2.54
C GLN A 55 -10.45 -18.37 1.58
N GLU A 56 -10.80 -18.18 0.32
CA GLU A 56 -9.96 -17.46 -0.61
C GLU A 56 -10.11 -15.98 -0.25
N SER A 57 -9.03 -15.22 -0.10
CA SER A 57 -9.06 -13.76 0.11
C SER A 57 -9.48 -12.98 -1.15
N GLY A 58 -10.36 -13.56 -1.96
CA GLY A 58 -10.97 -12.87 -3.09
C GLY A 58 -11.94 -11.82 -2.59
N ASP A 59 -11.63 -10.55 -2.85
CA ASP A 59 -12.51 -9.37 -2.75
C ASP A 59 -12.87 -8.84 -1.36
N ALA A 60 -11.87 -8.47 -0.55
CA ALA A 60 -12.13 -7.46 0.49
C ALA A 60 -12.57 -6.14 -0.19
N VAL A 61 -13.86 -5.82 -0.13
CA VAL A 61 -14.46 -4.69 -0.87
C VAL A 61 -14.05 -3.36 -0.24
N ILE A 62 -13.62 -2.43 -1.08
CA ILE A 62 -13.32 -1.05 -0.67
C ILE A 62 -14.62 -0.26 -0.58
N ASP A 63 -14.87 0.34 0.58
CA ASP A 63 -15.96 1.29 0.79
C ASP A 63 -15.39 2.69 0.95
N VAL A 64 -15.43 3.43 -0.16
CA VAL A 64 -14.93 4.81 -0.23
C VAL A 64 -15.74 5.75 0.67
N VAL A 65 -17.06 5.53 0.77
CA VAL A 65 -17.97 6.41 1.52
C VAL A 65 -17.75 6.25 3.02
N ALA A 66 -17.57 5.01 3.48
CA ALA A 66 -17.24 4.72 4.87
C ALA A 66 -15.75 4.91 5.21
N HIS A 67 -14.92 5.34 4.26
CA HIS A 67 -13.47 5.41 4.39
C HIS A 67 -12.85 4.08 4.88
N ARG A 68 -13.24 2.96 4.25
CA ARG A 68 -12.72 1.62 4.52
C ARG A 68 -11.96 1.10 3.32
N PHE A 69 -10.66 0.87 3.52
CA PHE A 69 -9.73 0.44 2.49
C PHE A 69 -8.99 -0.83 2.92
N PRO A 70 -9.67 -1.98 3.07
CA PRO A 70 -9.07 -3.18 3.65
C PRO A 70 -7.80 -3.60 2.89
N PHE A 71 -6.73 -3.87 3.65
CA PHE A 71 -5.41 -4.24 3.14
C PHE A 71 -4.77 -3.23 2.17
N CYS A 72 -5.17 -1.95 2.21
CA CYS A 72 -4.65 -0.96 1.28
C CYS A 72 -3.49 -0.15 1.85
N LEU A 73 -2.58 0.23 0.95
CA LEU A 73 -1.87 1.49 1.08
C LEU A 73 -2.77 2.61 0.57
N VAL A 74 -2.80 3.74 1.26
CA VAL A 74 -3.62 4.90 0.88
C VAL A 74 -2.77 6.15 0.77
N TRP A 75 -3.19 7.09 -0.07
CA TRP A 75 -2.40 8.29 -0.36
C TRP A 75 -3.25 9.54 -0.55
N SER A 76 -2.79 10.66 0.00
CA SER A 76 -3.40 11.99 -0.15
C SER A 76 -2.34 13.04 -0.55
N PRO A 77 -2.72 14.07 -1.32
CA PRO A 77 -1.82 15.16 -1.65
C PRO A 77 -1.52 16.00 -0.40
N ILE A 78 -0.24 16.31 -0.18
CA ILE A 78 0.20 17.25 0.86
C ILE A 78 0.03 18.67 0.32
N PRO A 79 -0.71 19.56 1.02
CA PRO A 79 -0.90 20.95 0.60
C PRO A 79 0.44 21.63 0.29
N VAL A 80 0.45 22.45 -0.77
CA VAL A 80 1.63 23.15 -1.29
C VAL A 80 2.69 22.20 -1.89
N LEU A 81 3.19 21.21 -1.15
CA LEU A 81 4.26 20.32 -1.61
C LEU A 81 3.87 19.54 -2.88
N THR A 82 2.71 18.88 -2.86
CA THR A 82 2.23 18.09 -4.01
C THR A 82 1.88 18.98 -5.21
N TRP A 83 1.66 20.28 -5.01
CA TRP A 83 1.39 21.22 -6.10
C TRP A 83 2.63 21.44 -6.98
N PHE A 84 3.83 21.25 -6.45
CA PHE A 84 5.08 21.32 -7.23
C PHE A 84 5.57 19.93 -7.65
N VAL A 85 5.30 18.90 -6.84
CA VAL A 85 5.79 17.54 -7.06
C VAL A 85 4.65 16.52 -6.89
N PRO A 86 3.86 16.24 -7.94
CA PRO A 86 2.57 15.54 -7.83
C PRO A 86 2.67 14.05 -7.44
N PHE A 87 3.88 13.47 -7.49
CA PHE A 87 4.13 12.11 -7.03
C PHE A 87 4.52 12.02 -5.54
N ILE A 88 4.87 13.15 -4.91
CA ILE A 88 5.13 13.21 -3.46
C ILE A 88 3.81 13.54 -2.76
N GLY A 89 3.47 12.73 -1.75
CA GLY A 89 2.33 12.99 -0.88
C GLY A 89 2.35 12.09 0.33
N HIS A 90 1.27 12.14 1.11
CA HIS A 90 1.15 11.45 2.38
C HIS A 90 0.70 10.02 2.18
N LEU A 91 1.28 9.09 2.95
CA LEU A 91 1.04 7.66 2.80
C LEU A 91 0.52 7.06 4.12
N GLY A 92 -0.51 6.23 4.02
CA GLY A 92 -1.03 5.43 5.12
C GLY A 92 -1.14 3.96 4.74
N ILE A 93 -1.39 3.12 5.73
CA ILE A 93 -1.66 1.69 5.57
C ILE A 93 -2.91 1.33 6.35
N ALA A 94 -3.74 0.44 5.80
CA ALA A 94 -4.99 0.03 6.39
C ALA A 94 -5.00 -1.44 6.81
N ASP A 95 -5.66 -1.72 7.92
CA ASP A 95 -5.86 -3.06 8.46
C ASP A 95 -6.87 -3.89 7.63
N SER A 96 -7.14 -5.11 8.07
CA SER A 96 -8.11 -6.02 7.46
C SER A 96 -9.54 -5.49 7.43
N LYS A 97 -9.89 -4.60 8.37
CA LYS A 97 -11.18 -3.91 8.45
C LYS A 97 -11.21 -2.64 7.61
N GLY A 98 -10.08 -2.25 7.02
CA GLY A 98 -9.95 -1.04 6.23
C GLY A 98 -9.80 0.24 7.03
N ILE A 99 -9.50 0.15 8.33
CA ILE A 99 -9.17 1.31 9.15
C ILE A 99 -7.77 1.78 8.78
N ILE A 100 -7.65 3.06 8.45
CA ILE A 100 -6.38 3.67 8.02
C ILE A 100 -5.54 4.07 9.23
N PHE A 101 -4.24 3.76 9.16
CA PHE A 101 -3.20 4.16 10.08
C PHE A 101 -2.12 4.95 9.34
N ASP A 102 -1.75 6.11 9.86
CA ASP A 102 -0.74 6.98 9.26
C ASP A 102 0.08 7.70 10.32
N PHE A 103 1.32 8.00 9.99
CA PHE A 103 2.18 8.81 10.85
C PHE A 103 1.95 10.28 10.53
N ALA A 104 0.97 10.89 11.23
CA ALA A 104 0.45 12.23 10.94
C ALA A 104 1.38 13.36 11.42
N GLY A 105 2.30 13.06 12.34
CA GLY A 105 3.23 14.02 12.92
C GLY A 105 4.06 13.38 14.03
N PRO A 106 4.95 14.14 14.70
CA PRO A 106 5.81 13.59 15.74
C PRO A 106 5.00 12.85 16.80
N TYR A 107 5.41 11.62 17.13
CA TYR A 107 4.78 10.76 18.14
C TYR A 107 3.29 10.46 17.91
N THR A 108 2.76 10.76 16.72
CA THR A 108 1.33 10.80 16.45
C THR A 108 0.97 9.85 15.32
N ILE A 109 0.28 8.77 15.67
CA ILE A 109 -0.33 7.84 14.70
C ILE A 109 -1.82 8.16 14.59
N GLY A 110 -2.22 8.66 13.42
CA GLY A 110 -3.60 8.80 13.05
C GLY A 110 -4.25 7.42 12.93
N ARG A 111 -5.49 7.32 13.39
CA ARG A 111 -6.31 6.10 13.35
C ARG A 111 -7.70 6.49 12.90
N ASN A 112 -8.11 6.03 11.73
CA ASN A 112 -9.39 6.40 11.11
C ASN A 112 -9.55 7.92 10.88
N ASP A 113 -8.47 8.69 10.95
CA ASP A 113 -8.40 10.12 10.68
C ASP A 113 -7.11 10.39 9.91
N PHE A 114 -7.22 10.31 8.58
CA PHE A 114 -6.05 10.33 7.70
C PHE A 114 -5.57 11.77 7.48
N ALA A 115 -4.29 12.03 7.75
CA ALA A 115 -3.77 13.38 7.62
C ALA A 115 -3.87 13.90 6.17
N PHE A 116 -4.03 15.22 6.04
CA PHE A 116 -4.23 15.94 4.77
C PHE A 116 -5.55 15.58 4.05
N GLY A 117 -6.48 14.96 4.78
CA GLY A 117 -7.85 14.66 4.35
C GLY A 117 -7.99 13.31 3.67
N ALA A 118 -9.19 13.03 3.17
CA ALA A 118 -9.54 11.73 2.60
C ALA A 118 -8.55 11.24 1.52
N PRO A 119 -8.26 9.93 1.46
CA PRO A 119 -7.42 9.36 0.41
C PRO A 119 -7.93 9.74 -0.98
N THR A 120 -6.99 10.09 -1.86
CA THR A 120 -7.26 10.34 -3.29
C THR A 120 -6.81 9.18 -4.15
N ARG A 121 -5.88 8.37 -3.63
CA ARG A 121 -5.36 7.17 -4.28
C ARG A 121 -5.21 6.03 -3.27
N TYR A 122 -5.26 4.81 -3.77
CA TYR A 122 -5.07 3.60 -2.96
C TYR A 122 -4.44 2.48 -3.80
N LEU A 123 -3.78 1.56 -3.11
CA LEU A 123 -3.20 0.34 -3.66
C LEU A 123 -3.55 -0.81 -2.72
N GLN A 124 -4.41 -1.72 -3.16
CA GLN A 124 -4.81 -2.87 -2.36
C GLN A 124 -3.77 -4.00 -2.44
N CYS A 125 -3.28 -4.41 -1.29
CA CYS A 125 -2.36 -5.52 -1.15
C CYS A 125 -3.11 -6.86 -1.21
N GLN A 126 -2.44 -7.87 -1.77
CA GLN A 126 -2.97 -9.23 -1.84
C GLN A 126 -2.51 -9.99 -0.60
N VAL A 127 -3.41 -10.17 0.36
CA VAL A 127 -3.14 -10.84 1.64
C VAL A 127 -3.94 -12.13 1.66
N ALA A 128 -3.28 -13.28 1.83
CA ALA A 128 -3.97 -14.56 1.94
C ALA A 128 -4.70 -14.66 3.30
N PRO A 129 -5.84 -15.36 3.42
CA PRO A 129 -6.64 -15.37 4.65
C PRO A 129 -5.90 -15.84 5.88
N GLU A 130 -4.96 -16.77 5.72
CA GLU A 130 -4.08 -17.24 6.77
C GLU A 130 -3.10 -16.18 7.29
N ASN A 131 -2.88 -15.08 6.56
CA ASN A 131 -1.96 -13.99 6.93
C ASN A 131 -2.68 -12.72 7.44
N VAL A 132 -4.01 -12.75 7.58
CA VAL A 132 -4.82 -11.57 7.96
C VAL A 132 -4.47 -11.11 9.37
N THR A 133 -4.29 -12.04 10.30
CA THR A 133 -3.94 -11.73 11.69
C THR A 133 -2.56 -11.07 11.76
N GLU A 134 -1.57 -11.65 11.07
CA GLU A 134 -0.20 -11.15 10.99
C GLU A 134 -0.14 -9.75 10.35
N TRP A 135 -0.99 -9.49 9.36
CA TRP A 135 -1.14 -8.16 8.75
C TRP A 135 -1.57 -7.11 9.78
N ASP A 136 -2.64 -7.39 10.52
CA ASP A 136 -3.19 -6.46 11.51
C ASP A 136 -2.22 -6.25 12.69
N GLU A 137 -1.60 -7.33 13.18
CA GLU A 137 -0.61 -7.26 14.25
C GLU A 137 0.64 -6.46 13.84
N ALA A 138 1.10 -6.61 12.59
CA ALA A 138 2.22 -5.86 12.06
C ALA A 138 1.93 -4.36 11.95
N ILE A 139 0.73 -3.98 11.51
CA ILE A 139 0.31 -2.57 11.48
C ILE A 139 0.24 -2.00 12.89
N ALA A 140 -0.38 -2.73 13.83
CA ALA A 140 -0.44 -2.30 15.22
C ALA A 140 0.96 -2.15 15.84
N ALA A 141 1.88 -3.07 15.54
CA ALA A 141 3.28 -3.00 15.99
C ALA A 141 4.05 -1.84 15.36
N GLY A 142 3.84 -1.57 14.07
CA GLY A 142 4.39 -0.42 13.37
C GLY A 142 3.92 0.90 13.98
N GLY A 143 2.61 1.01 14.28
CA GLY A 143 2.04 2.15 14.99
C GLY A 143 2.72 2.39 16.34
N ARG A 144 2.80 1.36 17.21
CA ARG A 144 3.47 1.47 18.52
C ARG A 144 4.94 1.89 18.44
N MET A 145 5.62 1.52 17.36
CA MET A 145 7.00 1.95 17.11
C MET A 145 7.08 3.45 16.78
N TYR A 146 6.18 3.93 15.92
CA TYR A 146 6.20 5.32 15.44
C TYR A 146 5.54 6.31 16.38
N GLU A 147 4.69 5.87 17.31
CA GLU A 147 4.25 6.67 18.47
C GLU A 147 5.42 7.17 19.33
N LYS A 148 6.62 6.57 19.20
CA LYS A 148 7.82 6.96 19.94
C LYS A 148 8.84 7.72 19.08
N ARG A 149 8.53 8.03 17.81
CA ARG A 149 9.47 8.62 16.85
C ARG A 149 9.15 10.07 16.55
N MET A 150 10.21 10.83 16.27
CA MET A 150 10.10 12.20 15.77
C MET A 150 9.81 12.16 14.27
N HIS A 151 8.75 12.84 13.83
CA HIS A 151 8.42 12.91 12.42
C HIS A 151 9.32 13.92 11.70
N ASN A 152 10.07 13.46 10.71
CA ASN A 152 10.90 14.31 9.87
C ASN A 152 10.51 14.14 8.40
N LEU A 153 10.15 15.25 7.75
CA LEU A 153 9.58 15.30 6.41
C LEU A 153 10.34 14.45 5.38
N CYS A 154 11.68 14.39 5.47
CA CYS A 154 12.53 13.73 4.47
C CYS A 154 13.09 12.35 4.86
N CYS A 155 13.20 12.02 6.16
CA CYS A 155 14.03 10.89 6.60
C CYS A 155 13.30 9.86 7.48
N ASP A 156 12.30 10.28 8.26
CA ASP A 156 11.52 9.41 9.14
C ASP A 156 10.08 9.91 9.15
N ASN A 157 9.34 9.56 8.10
CA ASN A 157 8.02 10.09 7.80
C ASN A 157 6.98 8.98 7.62
N CYS A 158 5.82 9.35 7.10
CA CYS A 158 4.73 8.44 6.80
C CYS A 158 5.10 7.26 5.88
N HIS A 159 6.02 7.43 4.92
CA HIS A 159 6.48 6.32 4.09
C HIS A 159 7.39 5.37 4.88
N SER A 160 8.25 5.87 5.77
CA SER A 160 9.06 5.04 6.66
C SER A 160 8.17 4.22 7.60
N HIS A 161 7.08 4.80 8.10
CA HIS A 161 6.07 4.09 8.89
C HIS A 161 5.45 2.92 8.11
N VAL A 162 4.94 3.19 6.91
CA VAL A 162 4.35 2.16 6.06
C VAL A 162 5.37 1.08 5.68
N ALA A 163 6.62 1.46 5.40
CA ALA A 163 7.71 0.52 5.15
C ALA A 163 7.91 -0.42 6.34
N ALA A 164 7.96 0.11 7.56
CA ALA A 164 8.11 -0.70 8.77
C ALA A 164 6.94 -1.68 8.97
N CYS A 165 5.71 -1.29 8.65
CA CYS A 165 4.56 -2.20 8.68
C CYS A 165 4.71 -3.33 7.63
N LEU A 166 5.07 -2.99 6.40
CA LEU A 166 5.22 -3.98 5.30
C LEU A 166 6.39 -4.95 5.52
N GLU A 167 7.49 -4.49 6.11
CA GLU A 167 8.62 -5.36 6.45
C GLU A 167 8.23 -6.39 7.53
N ARG A 168 7.37 -6.00 8.47
CA ARG A 168 6.88 -6.88 9.54
C ARG A 168 5.93 -7.96 9.06
N THR A 169 5.14 -7.66 8.04
CA THR A 169 4.28 -8.66 7.36
C THR A 169 5.07 -9.54 6.40
N ALA A 170 6.35 -9.23 6.14
CA ALA A 170 7.13 -9.82 5.05
C ALA A 170 6.38 -9.80 3.71
N TYR A 171 5.61 -8.73 3.47
CA TYR A 171 4.68 -8.65 2.33
C TYR A 171 5.42 -8.95 1.01
N ALA A 172 4.78 -9.74 0.14
CA ALA A 172 5.36 -10.19 -1.13
C ALA A 172 6.76 -10.83 -1.01
N GLY A 173 7.10 -11.41 0.15
CA GLY A 173 8.40 -12.02 0.43
C GLY A 173 9.55 -11.03 0.58
N ARG A 174 9.28 -9.72 0.70
CA ARG A 174 10.30 -8.69 0.84
C ARG A 174 10.56 -8.37 2.30
N LYS A 175 11.84 -8.35 2.67
CA LYS A 175 12.32 -8.00 4.01
C LYS A 175 12.62 -6.51 4.20
N ARG A 176 12.71 -5.76 3.10
CA ARG A 176 13.09 -4.34 3.12
C ARG A 176 12.23 -3.52 2.17
N TYR A 177 11.65 -2.46 2.69
CA TYR A 177 10.92 -1.42 1.98
C TYR A 177 11.59 -0.08 2.28
N ASN A 178 11.57 0.85 1.32
CA ASN A 178 12.09 2.19 1.55
C ASN A 178 11.12 3.22 1.00
N MET A 179 11.27 4.46 1.48
CA MET A 179 10.39 5.57 1.13
C MET A 179 10.30 5.82 -0.38
N VAL A 180 11.43 5.80 -1.08
CA VAL A 180 11.49 6.09 -2.53
C VAL A 180 10.71 5.03 -3.30
N TYR A 181 10.92 3.76 -2.96
CA TYR A 181 10.18 2.65 -3.55
C TYR A 181 8.67 2.78 -3.32
N LEU A 182 8.24 3.07 -2.09
CA LEU A 182 6.81 3.23 -1.78
C LEU A 182 6.19 4.42 -2.49
N CYS A 183 6.91 5.54 -2.58
CA CYS A 183 6.51 6.72 -3.34
C CYS A 183 6.22 6.37 -4.81
N PHE A 184 7.17 5.74 -5.51
CA PHE A 184 6.97 5.34 -6.90
C PHE A 184 5.96 4.19 -7.06
N TRP A 185 5.90 3.25 -6.11
CA TRP A 185 4.95 2.16 -6.16
C TRP A 185 3.52 2.69 -6.08
N MET A 186 3.23 3.58 -5.13
CA MET A 186 1.95 4.27 -5.05
C MET A 186 1.70 5.15 -6.29
N PHE A 187 2.71 5.90 -6.75
CA PHE A 187 2.55 6.80 -7.89
C PHE A 187 2.21 6.05 -9.19
N ILE A 188 2.80 4.89 -9.43
CA ILE A 188 2.62 4.13 -10.68
C ILE A 188 1.42 3.18 -10.59
N ARG A 189 1.21 2.53 -9.43
CA ARG A 189 0.21 1.46 -9.29
C ARG A 189 -1.04 1.86 -8.51
N GLY A 190 -1.02 3.00 -7.82
CA GLY A 190 -2.16 3.49 -7.06
C GLY A 190 -3.32 3.89 -7.97
N LYS A 191 -4.50 3.34 -7.68
CA LYS A 191 -5.76 3.69 -8.33
C LYS A 191 -6.32 4.96 -7.72
N TYR A 192 -7.00 5.80 -8.49
CA TYR A 192 -7.74 6.93 -7.94
C TYR A 192 -9.01 6.45 -7.26
N VAL A 193 -9.35 7.07 -6.14
CA VAL A 193 -10.63 6.86 -5.44
C VAL A 193 -11.82 7.31 -6.30
N GLY A 194 -11.59 8.25 -7.23
CA GLY A 194 -12.58 8.69 -8.22
C GLY A 194 -12.10 9.94 -8.96
N VAL A 195 -12.99 10.53 -9.77
CA VAL A 195 -12.70 11.75 -10.55
C VAL A 195 -12.33 12.93 -9.65
N ALA A 196 -13.02 13.09 -8.52
CA ALA A 196 -12.71 14.13 -7.54
C ALA A 196 -11.29 13.95 -6.96
N GLY A 197 -10.89 12.71 -6.67
CA GLY A 197 -9.54 12.38 -6.23
C GLY A 197 -8.50 12.75 -7.28
N PHE A 198 -8.75 12.39 -8.55
CA PHE A 198 -7.88 12.76 -9.68
C PHE A 198 -7.73 14.28 -9.81
N ILE A 199 -8.82 15.03 -9.81
CA ILE A 199 -8.79 16.49 -9.91
C ILE A 199 -8.01 17.09 -8.73
N LYS A 200 -8.29 16.63 -7.50
CA LYS A 200 -7.60 17.10 -6.29
C LYS A 200 -6.09 16.84 -6.33
N THR A 201 -5.65 15.74 -6.95
CA THR A 201 -4.23 15.42 -7.12
C THR A 201 -3.55 16.34 -8.13
N TRP A 202 -4.16 16.59 -9.30
CA TRP A 202 -3.46 17.20 -10.45
C TRP A 202 -3.73 18.68 -10.67
N LEU A 203 -4.93 19.17 -10.36
CA LEU A 203 -5.34 20.53 -10.71
C LEU A 203 -4.40 21.61 -10.11
N PRO A 204 -3.97 21.53 -8.83
CA PRO A 204 -3.04 22.52 -8.30
C PRO A 204 -1.70 22.56 -9.06
N PHE A 205 -1.16 21.39 -9.43
CA PHE A 205 0.09 21.31 -10.22
C PHE A 205 -0.06 21.93 -11.60
N VAL A 206 -1.18 21.66 -12.27
CA VAL A 206 -1.47 22.26 -13.58
C VAL A 206 -1.56 23.79 -13.48
N ILE A 207 -2.20 24.32 -12.44
CA ILE A 207 -2.30 25.78 -12.21
C ILE A 207 -0.92 26.38 -11.97
N VAL A 208 -0.08 25.74 -11.14
CA VAL A 208 1.28 26.19 -10.86
C VAL A 208 2.11 26.24 -12.14
N VAL A 209 2.13 25.16 -12.92
CA VAL A 209 2.86 25.11 -14.21
C VAL A 209 2.34 26.16 -15.18
N ALA A 210 1.02 26.30 -15.33
CA ALA A 210 0.42 27.29 -16.21
C ALA A 210 0.83 28.72 -15.80
N SER A 211 0.85 29.02 -14.51
CA SER A 211 1.27 30.34 -14.01
C SER A 211 2.73 30.65 -14.36
N PHE A 212 3.66 29.70 -14.20
CA PHE A 212 5.06 29.89 -14.60
C PHE A 212 5.22 30.08 -16.12
N VAL A 213 4.48 29.32 -16.93
CA VAL A 213 4.51 29.47 -18.39
C VAL A 213 3.98 30.84 -18.80
N ILE A 214 2.83 31.27 -18.26
CA ILE A 214 2.23 32.57 -18.57
C ILE A 214 3.16 33.71 -18.15
N CYS A 215 3.68 33.68 -16.91
CA CYS A 215 4.64 34.68 -16.44
C CYS A 215 5.88 34.72 -17.32
N GLY A 216 6.45 33.56 -17.67
CA GLY A 216 7.61 33.48 -18.56
C GLY A 216 7.37 34.10 -19.93
N VAL A 217 6.21 33.86 -20.54
CA VAL A 217 5.81 34.46 -21.82
C VAL A 217 5.60 35.97 -21.70
N LEU A 218 5.01 36.46 -20.60
CA LEU A 218 4.78 37.90 -20.39
C LEU A 218 6.07 38.68 -20.09
N THR A 219 7.11 38.00 -19.60
CA THR A 219 8.42 38.60 -19.30
C THR A 219 9.46 38.46 -20.41
N ALA A 220 9.15 37.73 -21.47
CA ALA A 220 10.01 37.52 -22.64
C ALA A 220 9.73 38.54 -23.74
#